data_AF-A0A2H5YMT6-F1
#
_entry.id   AF-A0A2H5YMT6-F1
#
_cell.length_a   1.000
_cell.length_b   1.000
_cell.length_c   1.000
_cell.angle_alpha   90.00
_cell.angle_beta   90.00
_cell.angle_gamma   90.00
#
_symmetry.space_group_name_H-M   'P 1'
#
loop_
_entity.id
_entity.type
_entity.pdbx_description
1 polymer ?
#
loop_
_entity_poly.entity_id
_entity_poly.type
_entity_poly.pdbx_seq_one_letter_code
_entity_poly.pdbx_strand_id
1 'polypeptide(L)'
;MKTMRIKWRRVFVLPRARLLRAERGAEGQTMELAIEGLVCDLCAARVQRALLALPGVVDARVNLESGRAIVRGRGALEMERLREAVRRQVLLWPLRRLLSLFSRPRRR
;
A
#
# COMPACT_ATOMS: atom_id res chain seq x y z
N MET A 1 -10.90 -9.96 -22.38
CA MET A 1 -11.34 -9.08 -21.27
C MET A 1 -11.35 -9.89 -19.97
N LYS A 2 -10.31 -9.77 -19.12
CA LYS A 2 -10.26 -10.45 -17.80
C LYS A 2 -11.24 -9.77 -16.84
N THR A 3 -12.19 -10.53 -16.31
CA THR A 3 -13.17 -10.07 -15.32
C THR A 3 -12.47 -9.71 -14.01
N MET A 4 -12.36 -8.41 -13.74
CA MET A 4 -11.73 -7.86 -12.54
C MET A 4 -12.67 -8.04 -11.34
N ARG A 5 -12.40 -9.03 -10.48
CA ARG A 5 -13.20 -9.28 -9.27
C ARG A 5 -12.82 -8.33 -8.15
N ILE A 6 -13.60 -7.28 -7.96
CA ILE A 6 -13.44 -6.31 -6.86
C ILE A 6 -14.11 -6.87 -5.60
N LYS A 7 -13.34 -7.14 -4.54
CA LYS A 7 -13.88 -7.55 -3.22
C LYS A 7 -14.33 -6.31 -2.42
N TRP A 8 -15.52 -5.80 -2.73
CA TRP A 8 -16.12 -4.57 -2.16
C TRP A 8 -16.10 -4.45 -0.63
N ARG A 9 -16.13 -5.56 0.13
CA ARG A 9 -16.04 -5.54 1.60
C ARG A 9 -14.69 -5.03 2.15
N ARG A 10 -13.62 -5.02 1.33
CA ARG A 10 -12.26 -4.60 1.75
C ARG A 10 -11.85 -3.22 1.25
N VAL A 11 -12.74 -2.55 0.51
CA VAL A 11 -12.54 -1.19 -0.04
C VAL A 11 -12.39 -0.12 1.05
N PHE A 12 -12.80 -0.42 2.29
CA PHE A 12 -12.77 0.50 3.43
C PHE A 12 -11.61 0.26 4.40
N VAL A 13 -10.71 -0.68 4.11
CA VAL A 13 -9.57 -0.99 4.99
C VAL A 13 -8.38 -0.13 4.58
N LEU A 14 -7.85 0.65 5.52
CA LEU A 14 -6.59 1.36 5.31
C LEU A 14 -5.48 0.32 5.08
N PRO A 15 -4.69 0.44 4.00
CA PRO A 15 -3.58 -0.46 3.79
C PRO A 15 -2.56 -0.23 4.90
N ARG A 16 -2.09 -1.32 5.48
CA ARG A 16 -1.14 -1.32 6.59
C ARG A 16 0.13 -1.98 6.12
N ALA A 17 1.25 -1.29 6.30
CA ALA A 17 2.58 -1.86 6.06
C ALA A 17 3.18 -2.35 7.38
N ARG A 18 3.49 -3.64 7.45
CA ARG A 18 4.23 -4.28 8.55
C ARG A 18 5.62 -4.64 8.03
N LEU A 19 6.66 -4.31 8.80
CA LEU A 19 8.02 -4.73 8.49
C LEU A 19 8.14 -6.25 8.68
N LEU A 20 8.61 -6.94 7.65
CA LEU A 20 8.97 -8.36 7.72
C LEU A 20 10.47 -8.52 7.94
N ARG A 21 11.28 -7.78 7.19
CA ARG A 21 12.74 -7.89 7.23
C ARG A 21 13.38 -6.54 6.90
N ALA A 22 14.47 -6.22 7.59
CA ALA A 22 15.30 -5.05 7.31
C ALA A 22 16.77 -5.49 7.29
N GLU A 23 17.44 -5.25 6.17
CA GLU A 23 18.86 -5.55 5.99
C GLU A 23 19.60 -4.27 5.65
N ARG A 24 20.68 -3.98 6.36
CA ARG A 24 21.60 -2.88 6.04
C ARG A 24 22.90 -3.46 5.51
N GLY A 25 23.26 -3.09 4.29
CA GLY A 25 24.57 -3.33 3.71
C GLY A 25 25.43 -2.06 3.72
N ALA A 26 26.67 -2.19 3.27
CA ALA A 26 27.62 -1.06 3.23
C ALA A 26 27.15 0.11 2.35
N GLU A 27 26.34 -0.16 1.31
CA GLU A 27 25.94 0.84 0.30
C GLU A 27 24.43 1.17 0.34
N GLY A 28 23.67 0.64 1.30
CA GLY A 28 22.23 0.89 1.36
C GLY A 28 21.43 -0.03 2.28
N GLN A 29 20.13 0.18 2.30
CA GLN A 29 19.18 -0.59 3.11
C GLN A 29 18.11 -1.24 2.24
N THR A 30 17.85 -2.52 2.46
CA THR A 30 16.73 -3.25 1.85
C THR A 30 15.70 -3.58 2.92
N MET A 31 14.43 -3.32 2.65
CA MET A 31 13.32 -3.57 3.57
C MET A 31 12.21 -4.33 2.87
N GLU A 32 11.77 -5.42 3.49
CA GLU A 32 10.62 -6.22 3.05
C GLU A 32 9.42 -5.87 3.94
N LEU A 33 8.32 -5.49 3.30
CA LEU A 33 7.09 -5.03 3.94
C LEU A 33 5.95 -5.98 3.55
N ALA A 34 5.17 -6.44 4.53
CA ALA A 34 3.84 -7.00 4.28
C ALA A 34 2.86 -5.84 4.16
N ILE A 35 2.14 -5.77 3.05
CA ILE A 35 1.09 -4.78 2.82
C ILE A 35 -0.26 -5.48 2.85
N GLU A 36 -0.98 -5.25 3.93
CA GLU A 36 -2.37 -5.68 4.07
C GLU A 36 -3.30 -4.63 3.45
N GLY A 37 -4.44 -5.04 2.91
CA GLY A 37 -5.48 -4.12 2.43
C GLY A 37 -5.35 -3.65 0.97
N LEU A 38 -4.39 -4.15 0.20
CA LEU A 38 -4.40 -3.98 -1.26
C LEU A 38 -5.52 -4.82 -1.88
N VAL A 39 -6.25 -4.21 -2.81
CA VAL A 39 -7.45 -4.83 -3.41
C VAL A 39 -7.41 -4.90 -4.94
N CYS A 40 -6.44 -4.24 -5.58
CA CYS A 40 -6.38 -4.12 -7.04
C CYS A 40 -4.97 -3.84 -7.57
N ASP A 41 -4.69 -4.19 -8.83
CA ASP A 41 -3.39 -3.95 -9.47
C ASP A 41 -3.06 -2.45 -9.55
N LEU A 42 -4.08 -1.62 -9.82
CA LEU A 42 -3.93 -0.16 -9.80
C LEU A 42 -3.52 0.36 -8.41
N CYS A 43 -4.03 -0.26 -7.35
CA CYS A 43 -3.74 0.08 -5.96
C CYS A 43 -2.28 -0.25 -5.63
N ALA A 44 -1.82 -1.44 -6.05
CA ALA A 44 -0.43 -1.85 -5.92
C ALA A 44 0.51 -0.92 -6.69
N ALA A 45 0.16 -0.56 -7.93
CA ALA A 45 0.95 0.36 -8.75
C ALA A 45 1.05 1.77 -8.14
N ARG A 46 -0.02 2.28 -7.53
CA ARG A 46 0.00 3.57 -6.82
C ARG A 46 0.90 3.53 -5.58
N VAL A 47 0.81 2.46 -4.78
CA VAL A 47 1.70 2.27 -3.63
C VAL A 47 3.15 2.17 -4.07
N GLN A 48 3.45 1.42 -5.12
CA GLN A 48 4.80 1.32 -5.66
C GLN A 48 5.35 2.70 -6.06
N ARG A 49 4.56 3.50 -6.78
CA ARG A 49 4.96 4.87 -7.17
C ARG A 49 5.15 5.78 -5.95
N ALA A 50 4.29 5.68 -4.94
CA ALA A 50 4.43 6.47 -3.73
C ALA A 50 5.67 6.11 -2.91
N LEU A 51 6.03 4.82 -2.86
CA LEU A 51 7.27 4.37 -2.22
C LEU A 51 8.50 4.87 -2.99
N LEU A 52 8.49 4.80 -4.33
CA LEU A 52 9.57 5.34 -5.17
C LEU A 52 9.75 6.85 -5.04
N ALA A 53 8.67 7.59 -4.76
CA ALA A 53 8.71 9.04 -4.60
C ALA A 53 9.34 9.48 -3.26
N LEU A 54 9.58 8.56 -2.32
CA LEU A 54 10.20 8.90 -1.04
C LEU A 54 11.70 9.19 -1.21
N PRO A 55 12.21 10.20 -0.50
CA PRO A 55 13.64 10.52 -0.54
C PRO A 55 14.46 9.35 -0.01
N GLY A 56 15.52 9.00 -0.73
CA GLY A 56 16.44 7.93 -0.36
C GLY A 56 16.06 6.55 -0.91
N VAL A 57 14.84 6.36 -1.44
CA VAL A 57 14.45 5.12 -2.13
C VAL A 57 15.05 5.10 -3.54
N VAL A 58 15.60 3.95 -3.94
CA VAL A 58 16.23 3.70 -5.25
C VAL A 58 15.40 2.73 -6.08
N ASP A 59 14.81 1.73 -5.42
CA ASP A 59 13.93 0.75 -6.05
C ASP A 59 12.80 0.39 -5.09
N ALA A 60 11.60 0.17 -5.63
CA ALA A 60 10.48 -0.36 -4.89
C ALA A 60 9.64 -1.25 -5.80
N ARG A 61 9.32 -2.45 -5.32
CA ARG A 61 8.50 -3.43 -6.04
C ARG A 61 7.39 -3.90 -5.13
N VAL A 62 6.15 -3.89 -5.64
CA VAL A 62 4.98 -4.35 -4.89
C VAL A 62 4.36 -5.52 -5.64
N ASN A 63 4.12 -6.63 -4.94
CA ASN A 63 3.44 -7.80 -5.46
C ASN A 63 2.08 -7.95 -4.77
N LEU A 64 1.00 -7.88 -5.57
CA LEU A 64 -0.38 -7.98 -5.09
C LEU A 64 -0.75 -9.40 -4.65
N GLU A 65 -0.27 -10.43 -5.35
CA GLU A 65 -0.60 -11.84 -5.06
C GLU A 65 -0.04 -12.27 -3.70
N SER A 66 1.21 -11.88 -3.41
CA SER A 66 1.84 -12.19 -2.13
C SER A 66 1.56 -11.14 -1.05
N GLY A 67 1.06 -9.96 -1.43
CA GLY A 67 0.86 -8.83 -0.52
C GLY A 67 2.17 -8.30 0.06
N ARG A 68 3.27 -8.39 -0.69
CA ARG A 68 4.61 -7.99 -0.23
C ARG A 68 5.16 -6.84 -1.04
N ALA A 69 5.95 -5.99 -0.39
CA ALA A 69 6.72 -4.96 -1.04
C ALA A 69 8.19 -5.03 -0.62
N ILE A 70 9.08 -4.91 -1.58
CA ILE A 70 10.53 -4.82 -1.36
C ILE A 70 10.93 -3.39 -1.70
N VAL A 71 11.59 -2.72 -0.77
CA VAL A 71 12.07 -1.34 -0.92
C VAL A 71 13.57 -1.32 -0.69
N ARG A 72 14.31 -0.70 -1.60
CA ARG A 72 15.76 -0.50 -1.53
C ARG A 72 16.08 0.98 -1.46
N GLY A 73 16.95 1.36 -0.55
CA GLY A 73 17.36 2.74 -0.32
C GLY A 73 18.88 2.90 -0.30
N ARG A 74 19.38 4.08 -0.68
CA ARG A 74 20.81 4.47 -0.62
C ARG A 74 21.33 4.72 0.80
N GLY A 75 20.50 4.54 1.81
CA GLY A 75 20.84 4.82 3.21
C GLY A 75 19.72 4.37 4.15
N ALA A 76 19.68 4.94 5.35
CA ALA A 76 18.67 4.62 6.33
C ALA A 76 17.27 5.04 5.85
N LEU A 77 16.37 4.06 5.71
CA LEU A 77 14.97 4.24 5.40
C LEU A 77 14.17 4.22 6.71
N GLU A 78 13.39 5.28 6.94
CA GLU A 78 12.49 5.35 8.09
C GLU A 78 11.20 4.56 7.81
N MET A 79 10.95 3.55 8.63
CA MET A 79 9.73 2.73 8.54
C MET A 79 8.45 3.54 8.59
N GLU A 80 8.42 4.61 9.39
CA GLU A 80 7.22 5.40 9.56
C GLU A 80 6.86 6.18 8.28
N ARG A 81 7.86 6.67 7.53
CA ARG A 81 7.64 7.30 6.23
C ARG A 81 7.08 6.31 5.20
N LEU A 82 7.61 5.08 5.21
CA LEU A 82 7.15 4.02 4.31
C LEU A 82 5.70 3.61 4.64
N ARG A 83 5.37 3.47 5.93
CA ARG A 83 3.99 3.22 6.38
C ARG A 83 3.04 4.32 5.97
N GLU A 84 3.43 5.58 6.18
CA GLU A 84 2.59 6.72 5.85
C GLU A 84 2.37 6.85 4.34
N ALA A 85 3.42 6.63 3.54
CA ALA A 85 3.30 6.61 2.09
C ALA A 85 2.31 5.55 1.61
N VAL A 86 2.37 4.33 2.17
CA VAL A 86 1.41 3.26 1.87
C VAL A 86 0.00 3.65 2.30
N ARG A 87 -0.16 4.14 3.54
CA ARG A 87 -1.46 4.51 4.14
C ARG A 87 -2.21 5.56 3.33
N ARG A 88 -1.50 6.52 2.72
CA ARG A 88 -2.09 7.62 1.93
C ARG A 88 -2.61 7.20 0.55
N GLN A 89 -2.22 6.06 0.00
CA GLN A 89 -2.55 5.68 -1.39
C GLN A 89 -3.94 5.06 -1.58
N VAL A 90 -4.90 5.35 -0.70
CA VAL A 90 -6.28 4.86 -0.83
C VAL A 90 -7.12 5.76 -1.72
N LEU A 91 -7.54 5.21 -2.86
CA LEU A 91 -8.32 5.88 -3.89
C LEU A 91 -9.71 6.38 -3.46
N LEU A 92 -10.28 5.85 -2.37
CA LEU A 92 -11.70 6.05 -2.03
C LEU A 92 -11.96 6.83 -0.73
N TRP A 93 -10.93 7.40 -0.09
CA TRP A 93 -11.15 8.26 1.08
C TRP A 93 -12.05 9.48 0.79
N PRO A 94 -11.93 10.18 -0.36
CA PRO A 94 -12.83 11.29 -0.71
C PRO A 94 -14.28 10.82 -0.93
N LEU A 95 -14.47 9.63 -1.51
CA LEU A 95 -15.78 9.03 -1.76
C LEU A 95 -16.42 8.42 -0.50
N ARG A 96 -15.67 8.20 0.59
CA ARG A 96 -16.20 7.77 1.90
C ARG A 96 -17.27 8.73 2.45
N ARG A 97 -17.12 10.04 2.20
CA ARG A 97 -18.09 11.06 2.62
C ARG A 97 -19.35 11.10 1.74
N LEU A 98 -19.23 10.72 0.46
CA LEU A 98 -20.35 10.63 -0.47
C LEU A 98 -21.13 9.30 -0.35
N LEU A 99 -20.43 8.18 -0.12
CA LEU A 99 -21.01 6.84 -0.10
C LEU A 99 -21.59 6.44 1.27
N SER A 100 -21.31 7.19 2.35
CA SER A 100 -21.96 7.03 3.65
C SER A 100 -23.46 7.36 3.61
N LEU A 101 -23.91 8.13 2.62
CA LEU A 101 -25.34 8.42 2.37
C LEU A 101 -26.08 7.23 1.74
N PHE A 102 -25.38 6.40 0.97
CA PHE A 102 -25.95 5.24 0.27
C PHE A 102 -25.86 3.92 1.07
N SER A 103 -25.22 3.94 2.25
CA SER A 103 -24.94 2.75 3.06
C SER A 103 -25.72 2.69 4.37
N ARG A 104 -26.86 3.41 4.48
CA ARG A 104 -27.84 3.13 5.54
C ARG A 104 -28.39 1.71 5.32
N PRO A 105 -28.16 0.74 6.23
CA PRO A 105 -28.80 -0.55 6.11
C PRO A 105 -30.32 -0.36 6.19
N ARG A 106 -31.06 -0.90 5.21
CA ARG A 106 -32.49 -1.15 5.38
C ARG A 106 -32.60 -2.11 6.56
N ARG A 107 -33.02 -1.61 7.73
CA ARG A 107 -33.38 -2.46 8.87
C ARG A 107 -34.41 -3.45 8.36
N ARG A 108 -34.08 -4.74 8.43
CA ARG A 108 -35.07 -5.81 8.41
C ARG A 108 -35.22 -6.28 9.84
#